data_AF-F1LIA0-F1
#
_entry.id   AF-F1LIA0-F1
#
_cell.length_a   1.000
_cell.length_b   1.000
_cell.length_c   1.000
_cell.angle_alpha   90.00
_cell.angle_beta   90.00
_cell.angle_gamma   90.00
#
_symmetry.space_group_name_H-M   'P 1'
#
loop_
_entity.id
_entity.type
_entity.pdbx_description
1 polymer ?
#
loop_
_entity_poly.entity_id
_entity_poly.type
_entity_poly.pdbx_seq_one_letter_code
_entity_poly.pdbx_strand_id
1 'polypeptide(L)'
;MGFPSHQIIQKPAFCLCHQSENRPPGGRGFLCPQCGARYCSLPVECRVCKLMLISAPQLARSFHHLLPLPAFKEVIDYCVKRSTL
;
A
#
# COMPACT_ATOMS: atom_id res chain seq x y z
N MET A 1 1.14 -5.99 11.54
CA MET A 1 1.11 -5.81 10.07
C MET A 1 2.50 -5.37 9.61
N GLY A 2 2.95 -5.78 8.42
CA GLY A 2 4.26 -5.40 7.87
C GLY A 2 4.11 -4.67 6.54
N PHE A 3 4.94 -3.65 6.33
CA PHE A 3 5.03 -2.87 5.08
C PHE A 3 6.34 -3.18 4.35
N PRO A 4 6.42 -4.28 3.60
CA PRO A 4 7.64 -4.63 2.87
C PRO A 4 7.87 -3.63 1.72
N SER A 5 9.13 -3.22 1.51
CA SER A 5 9.51 -2.43 0.34
C SER A 5 9.60 -3.31 -0.91
N HIS A 6 9.29 -2.73 -2.06
CA HIS A 6 9.43 -3.40 -3.35
C HIS A 6 10.90 -3.44 -3.73
N GLN A 7 11.48 -4.63 -3.85
CA GLN A 7 12.90 -4.82 -4.11
C GLN A 7 13.13 -5.68 -5.35
N ILE A 8 14.26 -5.44 -6.02
CA ILE A 8 14.76 -6.29 -7.09
C ILE A 8 15.64 -7.36 -6.45
N ILE A 9 15.17 -8.60 -6.51
CA ILE A 9 15.86 -9.73 -5.90
C ILE A 9 16.83 -10.28 -6.95
N GLN A 10 18.11 -10.00 -6.74
CA GLN A 10 19.19 -10.37 -7.68
C GLN A 10 19.55 -11.85 -7.60
N LYS A 11 19.35 -12.48 -6.43
CA LYS A 11 19.59 -13.92 -6.24
C LYS A 11 18.33 -14.71 -6.62
N PRO A 12 18.45 -15.87 -7.29
CA PRO A 12 17.29 -16.70 -7.56
C PRO A 12 16.64 -17.14 -6.23
N ALA A 13 15.38 -16.78 -6.03
CA ALA A 13 14.63 -17.07 -4.81
C ALA A 13 13.23 -17.57 -5.14
N PHE A 14 12.83 -18.69 -4.52
CA PHE A 14 11.49 -19.25 -4.67
C PHE A 14 10.44 -18.27 -4.11
N CYS A 15 9.43 -17.97 -4.92
CA CYS A 15 8.28 -17.21 -4.46
C CYS A 15 7.25 -18.17 -3.87
N LEU A 16 6.61 -17.78 -2.78
CA LEU A 16 5.53 -18.57 -2.16
C LEU A 16 4.17 -18.37 -2.86
N CYS A 17 4.10 -17.47 -3.85
CA CYS A 17 2.84 -17.13 -4.53
C CYS A 17 2.55 -18.03 -5.73
N HIS A 18 3.57 -18.47 -6.45
CA HIS A 18 3.42 -19.14 -7.75
C HIS A 18 4.33 -20.37 -7.83
N GLN A 19 4.15 -21.28 -6.86
CA GLN A 19 5.01 -22.45 -6.69
C GLN A 19 5.00 -23.42 -7.90
N SER A 20 4.02 -23.26 -8.81
CA SER A 20 3.84 -24.06 -10.02
C SER A 20 3.99 -23.29 -11.34
N GLU A 21 4.20 -21.96 -11.32
CA GLU A 21 4.28 -21.16 -12.54
C GLU A 21 5.74 -20.83 -12.85
N ASN A 22 6.15 -21.03 -14.11
CA ASN A 22 7.52 -20.87 -14.58
C ASN A 22 7.91 -19.38 -14.74
N ARG A 23 7.80 -18.62 -13.64
CA ARG A 23 8.27 -17.24 -13.57
C ARG A 23 9.76 -17.21 -13.30
N PRO A 24 10.49 -16.21 -13.84
CA PRO A 24 11.91 -16.08 -13.60
C PRO A 24 12.18 -16.06 -12.09
N PRO A 25 13.12 -16.88 -11.60
CA PRO A 25 13.47 -16.94 -10.18
C PRO A 25 14.16 -15.66 -9.70
N GLY A 26 14.54 -14.76 -10.61
CA GLY A 26 14.97 -13.39 -10.31
C GLY A 26 13.86 -12.37 -10.48
N GLY A 27 14.14 -11.12 -10.10
CA GLY A 27 13.29 -9.98 -10.43
C GLY A 27 12.57 -9.34 -9.25
N ARG A 28 11.58 -8.52 -9.59
CA ARG A 28 10.90 -7.63 -8.64
C ARG A 28 9.90 -8.36 -7.74
N GLY A 29 9.87 -8.02 -6.47
CA GLY A 29 8.95 -8.62 -5.49
C GLY A 29 9.08 -7.98 -4.10
N PHE A 30 8.35 -8.56 -3.15
CA PHE A 30 8.31 -8.12 -1.77
C PHE A 30 8.92 -9.20 -0.86
N LEU A 31 9.78 -8.79 0.07
CA LEU A 31 10.36 -9.68 1.05
C LEU A 31 9.70 -9.44 2.41
N CYS A 32 9.30 -10.52 3.07
CA CYS A 32 8.78 -10.41 4.42
C CYS A 32 9.88 -9.94 5.39
N PRO A 33 9.67 -8.88 6.20
CA PRO A 33 10.70 -8.36 7.11
C PRO A 33 11.05 -9.31 8.27
N GLN A 34 10.17 -10.27 8.58
CA GLN A 34 10.38 -11.22 9.68
C GLN A 34 11.05 -12.52 9.24
N CYS A 35 10.64 -13.09 8.10
CA CYS A 35 11.09 -14.40 7.65
C CYS A 35 11.85 -14.40 6.32
N GLY A 36 11.96 -13.25 5.64
CA GLY A 36 12.63 -13.15 4.33
C GLY A 36 11.91 -13.83 3.16
N ALA A 37 10.72 -14.41 3.38
CA ALA A 37 9.96 -15.06 2.31
C ALA A 37 9.56 -14.08 1.21
N ARG A 38 9.67 -14.52 -0.05
CA ARG A 38 9.38 -13.72 -1.24
C ARG A 38 7.93 -13.85 -1.69
N TYR A 39 7.30 -12.70 -1.94
CA TYR A 39 5.97 -12.57 -2.50
C TYR A 39 5.98 -11.72 -3.77
N CYS A 40 5.18 -12.09 -4.77
CA CYS A 40 5.10 -11.37 -6.05
C CYS A 40 4.07 -10.24 -6.03
N SER A 41 3.04 -10.36 -5.20
CA SER A 41 1.93 -9.42 -5.09
C SER A 41 1.53 -9.21 -3.63
N LEU A 42 0.92 -8.07 -3.35
CA LEU A 42 0.32 -7.69 -2.08
C LEU A 42 -1.11 -7.21 -2.37
N PRO A 43 -2.08 -7.39 -1.45
CA PRO A 43 -1.96 -7.85 -0.07
C PRO A 43 -1.93 -9.39 0.07
N VAL A 44 -1.06 -9.92 0.95
CA VAL A 44 -0.96 -11.37 1.21
C VAL A 44 -0.62 -11.64 2.68
N GLU A 45 -1.21 -12.69 3.25
CA GLU A 45 -0.79 -13.25 4.53
C GLU A 45 0.44 -14.15 4.37
N CYS A 46 1.51 -13.87 5.12
CA CYS A 46 2.72 -14.67 5.05
C CYS A 46 2.48 -16.10 5.57
N ARG A 47 2.75 -17.12 4.76
CA ARG A 47 2.54 -18.53 5.17
C ARG A 47 3.51 -19.02 6.26
N VAL A 48 4.66 -18.37 6.41
CA VAL A 48 5.71 -18.74 7.38
C VAL A 48 5.48 -18.08 8.74
N CYS A 49 5.36 -16.75 8.78
CA CYS A 49 5.24 -15.98 10.03
C CYS A 49 3.82 -15.46 10.32
N LYS A 50 2.84 -15.74 9.46
CA LYS A 50 1.43 -15.31 9.62
C LYS A 50 1.22 -13.80 9.69
N LEU A 51 2.23 -13.02 9.30
CA LEU A 51 2.13 -11.57 9.23
C LEU A 51 1.39 -11.14 7.95
N MET A 52 0.38 -10.28 8.10
CA MET A 52 -0.25 -9.57 6.99
C MET A 52 0.73 -8.58 6.35
N LEU A 53 1.05 -8.83 5.07
CA LEU A 53 1.88 -7.96 4.25
C LEU A 53 0.96 -7.08 3.40
N ILE A 54 1.06 -5.77 3.58
CA ILE A 54 0.27 -4.76 2.87
C ILE A 54 1.19 -3.62 2.44
N SER A 55 0.89 -2.96 1.33
CA SER A 55 1.63 -1.76 0.95
C SER A 55 1.11 -0.53 1.71
N ALA A 56 2.02 0.29 2.23
CA ALA A 56 1.64 1.53 2.93
C ALA A 56 0.79 2.47 2.05
N PRO A 57 1.06 2.62 0.72
CA PRO A 57 0.24 3.48 -0.14
C PRO A 57 -1.19 2.97 -0.35
N GLN A 58 -1.41 1.65 -0.37
CA GLN A 58 -2.76 1.09 -0.48
C GLN A 58 -3.56 1.38 0.80
N LEU A 59 -2.93 1.23 1.97
CA LEU A 59 -3.55 1.53 3.25
C LEU A 59 -3.87 3.02 3.40
N ALA A 60 -2.95 3.91 3.00
CA ALA A 60 -3.17 5.35 3.06
C ALA A 60 -4.39 5.78 2.23
N ARG A 61 -4.57 5.20 1.03
CA ARG A 61 -5.73 5.50 0.18
C ARG A 61 -7.05 5.01 0.79
N SER A 62 -7.08 3.84 1.42
CA SER A 62 -8.29 3.38 2.10
C SER A 62 -8.62 4.20 3.35
N PHE A 63 -7.61 4.74 4.03
CA PHE A 63 -7.78 5.63 5.19
C PHE A 63 -8.61 6.88 4.86
N HIS A 64 -8.54 7.40 3.63
CA HIS A 64 -9.35 8.56 3.22
C HIS A 64 -10.86 8.28 3.25
N HIS A 65 -11.28 7.02 3.06
CA HIS A 65 -12.70 6.64 3.17
C HIS A 65 -13.16 6.45 4.62
N LEU A 66 -12.24 6.09 5.51
CA LEU A 66 -12.51 5.89 6.94
C LEU A 66 -12.51 7.21 7.72
N LEU A 67 -11.87 8.25 7.19
CA LEU A 67 -11.78 9.59 7.78
C LEU A 67 -12.42 10.61 6.83
N PRO A 68 -13.77 10.67 6.76
CA PRO A 68 -14.44 11.68 5.96
C PRO A 68 -14.08 13.08 6.48
N LEU A 69 -13.95 14.02 5.54
CA LEU A 69 -13.70 15.42 5.90
C LEU A 69 -14.90 15.99 6.67
N PRO A 70 -14.66 16.85 7.68
CA PRO A 70 -15.74 17.56 8.33
C PRO A 70 -16.45 18.47 7.33
N ALA A 71 -17.75 18.65 7.51
CA ALA A 71 -18.53 19.58 6.71
C ALA A 71 -17.95 21.00 6.83
N PHE A 72 -17.92 21.71 5.70
CA PHE A 72 -17.52 23.12 5.70
C PHE A 72 -18.54 23.95 6.47
N LYS A 73 -18.06 24.88 7.28
CA LYS A 73 -18.91 25.90 7.88
C LYS A 73 -19.14 26.99 6.84
N GLU A 74 -20.37 27.14 6.40
CA GLU A 74 -20.76 28.24 5.52
C GLU A 74 -20.54 29.57 6.25
N VAL A 75 -19.83 30.50 5.61
CA VAL A 75 -19.63 31.86 6.11
C VAL A 75 -20.56 32.78 5.34
N ILE A 76 -21.66 33.18 5.98
CA ILE A 76 -22.61 34.17 5.46
C ILE A 76 -22.09 35.59 5.70
N ASP A 77 -20.84 35.88 5.31
CA ASP A 77 -20.38 37.27 5.14
C ASP A 77 -19.06 37.32 4.36
N TYR A 78 -19.17 37.16 3.04
CA TYR A 78 -18.40 38.06 2.20
C TYR A 78 -19.41 39.04 1.65
N CYS A 79 -19.66 40.11 2.40
CA CYS A 79 -20.00 41.39 1.80
C CYS A 79 -18.98 41.63 0.67
N VAL A 80 -19.34 41.18 -0.53
CA VAL A 80 -18.78 41.59 -1.80
C VAL A 80 -19.07 43.08 -1.84
N LYS A 81 -18.17 43.91 -1.29
CA LYS A 81 -18.10 45.34 -1.60
C LYS A 81 -17.68 45.48 -3.06
N ARG A 82 -18.60 45.12 -3.95
CA ARG A 82 -18.61 45.49 -5.35
C ARG A 82 -19.71 46.53 -5.49
N SER A 83 -19.46 47.72 -4.95
CA SER A 83 -20.11 48.95 -5.39
C SER A 83 -18.97 49.93 -5.70
N THR A 84 -18.56 50.11 -6.94
CA THR A 84 -19.13 51.18 -7.80
C THR A 84 -19.51 52.40 -6.98
N LEU A 85 -18.51 53.24 -6.72
CA LEU A 85 -18.54 54.69 -6.89
C LEU A 85 -17.10 55.17 -7.09
#